data_AF-A0AAW4YAG3-F1
#
_entry.id   AF-A0AAW4YAG3-F1
#
_cell.length_a   1.000
_cell.length_b   1.000
_cell.length_c   1.000
_cell.angle_alpha   90.00
_cell.angle_beta   90.00
_cell.angle_gamma   90.00
#
_symmetry.space_group_name_H-M   'P 1'
#
loop_
_entity.id
_entity.type
_entity.pdbx_description
1 polymer ?
#
loop_
_entity_poly.entity_id
_entity_poly.type
_entity_poly.pdbx_seq_one_letter_code
_entity_poly.pdbx_strand_id
1 'polypeptide(L)' 'FTNNKVNLEALKAHVNFLLENNAQAIIVNGTTAESPTLTTDEKELILKTVIDLVDKRVPVIAGTGTNDTEKS' A
#
# COMPACT_ATOMS: atom_id res chain seq x y z
N PHE A 1 -11.63 -1.36 1.21
CA PHE A 1 -12.35 -0.13 1.62
C PHE A 1 -13.57 -0.48 2.45
N THR A 2 -14.01 0.43 3.31
CA THR A 2 -15.30 0.32 4.03
C THR A 2 -15.92 1.70 4.06
N ASN A 3 -17.19 1.82 3.64
CA ASN A 3 -17.90 3.10 3.53
C ASN A 3 -17.09 4.16 2.73
N ASN A 4 -16.54 3.75 1.58
CA ASN A 4 -15.73 4.60 0.68
C ASN A 4 -14.48 5.22 1.31
N LYS A 5 -13.93 4.63 2.37
CA LYS A 5 -12.66 5.02 2.98
C LYS A 5 -11.70 3.85 3.08
N VAL A 6 -10.40 4.14 3.09
CA VAL A 6 -9.35 3.15 3.35
C VAL A 6 -9.64 2.46 4.68
N ASN A 7 -9.71 1.13 4.66
CA ASN A 7 -9.87 0.33 5.86
C ASN A 7 -8.49 -0.11 6.35
N LEU A 8 -7.92 0.64 7.29
CA LEU A 8 -6.57 0.40 7.81
C LEU A 8 -6.47 -0.89 8.62
N GLU A 9 -7.52 -1.31 9.32
CA GLU A 9 -7.51 -2.54 10.10
C GLU A 9 -7.46 -3.77 9.19
N ALA A 10 -8.26 -3.77 8.13
CA ALA A 10 -8.21 -4.83 7.12
C ALA A 10 -6.87 -4.83 6.36
N LEU A 11 -6.32 -3.65 6.05
CA LEU A 11 -4.99 -3.52 5.43
C LEU A 11 -3.90 -4.16 6.32
N LYS A 12 -3.87 -3.81 7.61
CA LYS A 12 -2.90 -4.36 8.56
C LYS A 12 -3.03 -5.87 8.69
N ALA A 13 -4.26 -6.38 8.81
CA ALA A 13 -4.53 -7.80 8.88
C ALA A 13 -4.02 -8.54 7.62
N HIS A 14 -4.26 -7.97 6.43
CA HIS A 14 -3.81 -8.57 5.18
C HIS A 14 -2.29 -8.56 5.02
N VAL A 15 -1.63 -7.44 5.37
CA VAL A 15 -0.16 -7.37 5.33
C VAL A 15 0.46 -8.38 6.29
N ASN A 16 -0.05 -8.52 7.52
CA ASN A 16 0.44 -9.54 8.45
C ASN A 16 0.24 -10.95 7.90
N PHE A 17 -0.92 -11.25 7.33
CA PHE A 17 -1.17 -12.53 6.66
C PHE A 17 -0.14 -12.81 5.56
N LEU A 18 0.19 -11.83 4.71
CA LEU A 18 1.20 -12.02 3.66
C LEU A 18 2.59 -12.31 4.25
N LEU A 19 2.98 -11.58 5.30
CA LEU A 19 4.28 -11.76 5.95
C LEU A 19 4.38 -13.11 6.67
N GLU A 20 3.30 -13.56 7.33
CA GLU A 20 3.21 -14.88 7.96
C GLU A 20 3.28 -16.02 6.93
N ASN A 21 2.87 -15.75 5.68
CA ASN A 21 2.90 -16.71 4.57
C ASN A 21 4.13 -16.54 3.66
N ASN A 22 5.23 -16.01 4.18
CA ASN A 22 6.53 -15.90 3.51
C ASN A 22 6.51 -15.07 2.20
N ALA A 23 5.64 -14.07 2.10
CA ALA A 23 5.76 -13.09 1.02
C ALA A 23 7.15 -12.47 1.05
N GLN A 24 7.83 -12.41 -0.11
CA GLN A 24 9.22 -11.95 -0.19
C GLN A 24 9.34 -10.43 -0.41
N ALA A 25 8.25 -9.77 -0.77
CA ALA A 25 8.14 -8.32 -0.92
C ALA A 25 6.67 -7.93 -0.86
N ILE A 26 6.40 -6.65 -0.55
CA ILE A 26 5.06 -6.07 -0.61
C ILE A 26 5.06 -4.94 -1.64
N ILE A 27 4.20 -5.03 -2.64
CA ILE A 27 4.00 -3.99 -3.66
C ILE A 27 2.77 -3.18 -3.25
N VAL A 28 2.93 -1.86 -3.13
CA VAL A 28 1.89 -0.93 -2.67
C VAL A 28 1.56 0.05 -3.79
N ASN A 29 0.31 0.54 -3.84
CA ASN A 29 -0.15 1.52 -4.84
C ASN A 29 -0.02 1.06 -6.31
N GLY A 30 -0.06 -0.26 -6.55
CA GLY A 30 -0.20 -0.80 -7.90
C GLY A 30 -1.63 -0.66 -8.44
N THR A 31 -1.85 -1.09 -9.69
CA THR A 31 -3.20 -1.14 -10.30
C THR A 31 -4.15 -2.06 -9.53
N THR A 32 -3.64 -3.17 -8.97
CA THR A 32 -4.39 -4.08 -8.08
C THR A 32 -4.89 -3.37 -6.81
N ALA A 33 -4.17 -2.35 -6.36
CA ALA A 33 -4.57 -1.51 -5.24
C ALA A 33 -5.45 -0.32 -5.67
N GLU A 34 -5.95 -0.33 -6.92
CA GLU A 34 -6.82 0.70 -7.48
C GLU A 34 -6.18 2.11 -7.43
N SER A 35 -4.86 2.21 -7.64
CA SER A 35 -4.14 3.47 -7.51
C SER A 35 -4.69 4.68 -8.29
N PRO A 36 -5.42 4.56 -9.42
CA PRO A 36 -6.08 5.70 -10.06
C PRO A 36 -7.26 6.29 -9.27
N THR A 37 -7.87 5.55 -8.34
CA THR A 37 -9.05 5.99 -7.57
C THR A 37 -8.73 6.48 -6.16
N LEU A 38 -7.47 6.33 -5.74
CA LEU A 38 -6.96 6.82 -4.47
C LEU A 38 -6.53 8.29 -4.56
N THR A 39 -6.87 9.07 -3.54
CA THR A 39 -6.29 10.40 -3.32
C THR A 39 -4.79 10.30 -2.95
N THR A 40 -4.04 11.39 -3.09
CA THR A 40 -2.63 11.44 -2.68
C THR A 40 -2.47 11.10 -1.19
N ASP A 41 -3.31 11.67 -0.34
CA ASP A 41 -3.29 11.43 1.11
C ASP A 41 -3.55 9.95 1.45
N GLU A 42 -4.48 9.29 0.73
CA GLU A 42 -4.73 7.86 0.93
C GLU A 42 -3.52 7.01 0.48
N LYS A 43 -2.88 7.35 -0.64
CA LYS A 43 -1.67 6.67 -1.11
C LYS A 43 -0.54 6.77 -0.08
N GLU A 44 -0.32 7.95 0.48
CA GLU A 44 0.69 8.19 1.52
C GLU A 44 0.35 7.46 2.83
N LEU A 45 -0.91 7.51 3.25
CA LEU A 45 -1.39 6.83 4.45
C LEU A 45 -1.23 5.32 4.35
N ILE A 46 -1.61 4.73 3.21
CA ILE A 46 -1.44 3.30 2.93
C ILE A 46 0.04 2.94 2.94
N LEU A 47 0.87 3.68 2.19
CA LEU A 47 2.30 3.41 2.10
C LEU A 47 2.98 3.47 3.47
N LYS A 48 2.72 4.53 4.24
CA LYS A 48 3.25 4.67 5.60
C LYS A 48 2.81 3.52 6.51
N THR A 49 1.52 3.18 6.47
CA THR A 49 0.99 2.06 7.27
C THR A 49 1.68 0.74 6.94
N VAL A 50 1.92 0.47 5.65
CA VAL A 50 2.60 -0.74 5.20
C VAL A 50 4.08 -0.72 5.61
N ILE A 51 4.78 0.41 5.46
CA ILE A 51 6.20 0.55 5.87
C ILE A 51 6.34 0.30 7.38
N ASP A 52 5.52 0.98 8.18
CA ASP A 52 5.54 0.88 9.65
C ASP A 52 5.24 -0.57 10.09
N LEU A 53 4.31 -1.23 9.41
CA LEU A 53 3.95 -2.60 9.74
C LEU A 53 5.02 -3.60 9.28
N VAL A 54 5.55 -3.47 8.07
CA VAL A 54 6.56 -4.39 7.51
C VAL A 54 7.85 -4.34 8.33
N ASP A 55 8.22 -3.18 8.87
CA ASP A 55 9.37 -3.00 9.77
C ASP A 55 10.66 -3.66 9.23
N LYS A 56 10.97 -3.36 7.96
CA LYS A 56 12.17 -3.84 7.25
C LYS A 56 12.31 -5.38 7.14
N ARG A 57 11.27 -6.16 7.46
CA ARG A 57 11.27 -7.63 7.33
C ARG A 57 11.41 -8.07 5.87
N VAL A 58 10.79 -7.33 4.94
CA VAL A 58 10.88 -7.53 3.48
C VAL A 58 10.90 -6.19 2.76
N PRO A 59 11.36 -6.12 1.51
CA PRO A 59 11.27 -4.92 0.69
C PRO A 59 9.82 -4.47 0.50
N VAL A 60 9.59 -3.17 0.61
CA VAL A 60 8.33 -2.52 0.22
C VAL A 60 8.60 -1.72 -1.06
N ILE A 61 7.85 -2.02 -2.11
CA ILE A 61 7.99 -1.37 -3.42
C ILE A 61 6.74 -0.52 -3.66
N ALA A 62 6.92 0.80 -3.76
CA ALA A 62 5.82 1.73 -4.01
C ALA A 62 5.60 1.97 -5.51
N GLY A 63 4.37 1.81 -5.97
CA GLY A 63 3.95 2.28 -7.28
C GLY A 63 3.78 3.80 -7.25
N THR A 64 4.66 4.52 -7.96
CA THR A 64 4.63 5.99 -8.08
C THR A 64 4.30 6.47 -9.49
N GLY A 65 4.00 5.55 -10.41
CA GLY A 65 3.69 5.89 -11.80
C GLY A 65 2.42 6.75 -11.92
N THR A 66 2.53 7.86 -12.64
CA THR A 66 1.41 8.71 -13.06
C THR A 66 1.53 9.07 -14.54
N ASN A 67 0.57 9.82 -15.08
CA ASN A 67 0.66 10.39 -16.42
C ASN A 67 1.29 11.80 -16.46
N ASP A 68 1.79 12.29 -15.32
CA ASP A 68 2.33 13.63 -15.12
C ASP A 68 3.71 13.52 -14.47
N THR A 69 4.76 13.87 -15.23
CA THR A 69 6.15 13.70 -14.79
C THR A 69 6.46 14.49 -13.52
N GLU A 70 5.83 15.65 -13.30
CA GLU A 70 6.05 16.45 -12.10
C GLU A 70 5.41 15.81 -10.85
N LYS A 71 4.38 14.96 -11.03
CA LYS A 71 3.66 14.28 -9.94
C LYS A 71 4.13 12.86 -9.66
N SER A 72 5.16 12.38 -10.35
CA SER A 72 5.67 11.01 -10.23
C SER A 72 6.54 10.79 -8.99
#